data_AF-A0A5A7P3B6-F1
#
_entry.id   AF-A0A5A7P3B6-F1
#
_cell.length_a   1.000
_cell.length_b   1.000
_cell.length_c   1.000
_cell.angle_alpha   90.00
_cell.angle_beta   90.00
_cell.angle_gamma   90.00
#
_symmetry.space_group_name_H-M   'P 1'
#
loop_
_entity.id
_entity.type
_entity.pdbx_description
1 polymer ?
#
loop_
_entity_poly.entity_id
_entity_poly.type
_entity_poly.pdbx_seq_one_letter_code
_entity_poly.pdbx_strand_id
1 'polypeptide(L)'
;MAGSHASEAYLARLHASAFGKAVGSAQMIPKFFKHFPELSEQALDQHISLCEDEELGVLVQAIRGLPLFCKDTPEHLVKIVDILGQLLIAGDIVERDAVHKALTTLLRQDVKSKF
;
A
#
# COMPACT_ATOMS: atom_id res chain seq x y z
N MET A 1 9.56 22.22 14.19
CA MET A 1 10.40 21.07 14.58
C MET A 1 9.68 19.72 14.50
N ALA A 2 8.34 19.62 14.59
CA ALA A 2 7.63 18.33 14.46
C ALA A 2 7.59 17.72 13.04
N GLY A 3 7.68 18.53 11.97
CA GLY A 3 7.62 18.03 10.58
C GLY A 3 8.87 17.29 10.10
N SER A 4 10.05 17.60 10.66
CA SER A 4 11.32 16.97 10.24
C SER A 4 11.43 15.52 10.72
N HIS A 5 11.04 15.23 11.96
CA HIS A 5 11.06 13.87 12.49
C HIS A 5 10.06 12.92 11.80
N ALA A 6 8.92 13.42 11.35
CA ALA A 6 7.94 12.62 10.61
C ALA A 6 8.45 12.23 9.22
N SER A 7 9.17 13.14 8.54
CA SER A 7 9.79 12.88 7.24
C SER A 7 10.93 11.86 7.35
N GLU A 8 11.82 12.01 8.35
CA GLU A 8 12.89 11.05 8.62
C GLU A 8 12.36 9.66 8.94
N ALA A 9 11.28 9.58 9.74
CA ALA A 9 10.64 8.32 10.05
C ALA A 9 10.01 7.67 8.81
N TYR A 10 9.43 8.44 7.89
CA TYR A 10 8.87 7.93 6.65
C TYR A 10 9.96 7.39 5.72
N LEU A 11 11.04 8.15 5.52
CA LEU A 11 12.22 7.72 4.76
C LEU A 11 12.83 6.44 5.33
N ALA A 12 12.95 6.34 6.67
CA ALA A 12 13.43 5.14 7.32
C ALA A 12 12.55 3.91 7.04
N ARG A 13 11.24 4.09 6.83
CA ARG A 13 10.33 2.99 6.46
C ARG A 13 10.46 2.60 4.99
N LEU A 14 10.74 3.56 4.11
CA LEU A 14 11.03 3.28 2.71
C LEU A 14 12.28 2.42 2.55
N HIS A 15 13.25 2.53 3.46
CA HIS A 15 14.52 1.79 3.37
C HIS A 15 14.57 0.56 4.28
N ALA A 16 13.53 0.31 5.07
CA ALA A 16 13.50 -0.80 6.00
C ALA A 16 13.10 -2.11 5.29
N SER A 17 14.08 -2.94 4.97
CA SER A 17 13.91 -4.29 4.36
C SER A 17 14.08 -5.46 5.34
N ALA A 18 14.28 -5.22 6.64
CA ALA A 18 14.51 -6.29 7.61
C ALA A 18 13.21 -6.95 8.11
N PHE A 19 13.28 -8.27 8.35
CA PHE A 19 12.21 -9.09 8.94
C PHE A 19 11.62 -8.43 10.22
N GLY A 20 10.30 -8.33 10.30
CA GLY A 20 9.58 -7.61 11.37
C GLY A 20 9.53 -6.08 11.25
N LYS A 21 10.44 -5.43 10.51
CA LYS A 21 10.30 -4.00 10.14
C LYS A 21 9.42 -3.81 8.90
N ALA A 22 9.38 -4.81 8.02
CA ALA A 22 8.60 -4.84 6.79
C ALA A 22 7.08 -4.73 7.02
N VAL A 23 6.52 -5.44 8.01
CA VAL A 23 5.09 -5.31 8.39
C VAL A 23 4.76 -3.88 8.80
N GLY A 24 5.64 -3.25 9.60
CA GLY A 24 5.47 -1.85 9.99
C GLY A 24 5.55 -0.90 8.80
N SER A 25 6.40 -1.17 7.82
CA SER A 25 6.48 -0.42 6.57
C SER A 25 5.19 -0.58 5.74
N ALA A 26 4.69 -1.81 5.56
CA ALA A 26 3.44 -2.09 4.84
C ALA A 26 2.22 -1.37 5.44
N GLN A 27 2.21 -1.14 6.75
CA GLN A 27 1.15 -0.39 7.42
C GLN A 27 1.30 1.14 7.34
N MET A 28 2.54 1.64 7.30
CA MET A 28 2.82 3.07 7.44
C MET A 28 2.94 3.78 6.10
N ILE A 29 3.59 3.16 5.10
CA ILE A 29 3.80 3.74 3.77
C ILE A 29 2.48 4.27 3.17
N PRO A 30 1.42 3.44 3.02
CA PRO A 30 0.14 3.86 2.47
C PRO A 30 -0.56 4.96 3.28
N LYS A 31 -0.40 4.96 4.61
CA LYS A 31 -1.09 5.92 5.50
C LYS A 31 -0.53 7.33 5.35
N PHE A 32 0.77 7.45 5.12
CA PHE A 32 1.44 8.75 5.04
C PHE A 32 1.70 9.22 3.61
N PHE A 33 1.45 8.38 2.61
CA PHE A 33 1.72 8.63 1.19
C PHE A 33 1.37 10.04 0.71
N LYS A 34 0.13 10.49 0.96
CA LYS A 34 -0.35 11.81 0.51
C LYS A 34 0.40 13.02 1.08
N HIS A 35 1.13 12.83 2.18
CA HIS A 35 1.86 13.89 2.86
C HIS A 35 3.25 14.13 2.26
N PHE A 36 3.73 13.20 1.42
CA PHE A 36 5.06 13.22 0.82
C PHE A 36 4.97 12.98 -0.70
N PRO A 37 4.29 13.86 -1.46
CA PRO A 37 4.13 13.70 -2.91
C PRO A 37 5.46 13.63 -3.67
N GLU A 38 6.51 14.26 -3.14
CA GLU A 38 7.88 14.21 -3.68
C GLU A 38 8.54 12.83 -3.57
N LEU A 39 8.01 11.94 -2.71
CA LEU A 39 8.47 10.56 -2.53
C LEU A 39 7.49 9.54 -3.11
N SER A 40 6.46 9.99 -3.84
CA SER A 40 5.34 9.14 -4.30
C SER A 40 5.80 7.93 -5.13
N GLU A 41 6.70 8.13 -6.09
CA GLU A 41 7.24 7.05 -6.92
C GLU A 41 7.99 6.01 -6.06
N GLN A 42 8.93 6.47 -5.24
CA GLN A 42 9.71 5.61 -4.34
C GLN A 42 8.82 4.86 -3.34
N ALA A 43 7.82 5.53 -2.78
CA ALA A 43 6.90 4.93 -1.81
C ALA A 43 6.02 3.86 -2.45
N LEU A 44 5.57 4.09 -3.68
CA LEU A 44 4.75 3.14 -4.40
C LEU A 44 5.57 1.92 -4.80
N ASP A 45 6.77 2.10 -5.35
CA ASP A 45 7.64 1.00 -5.75
C ASP A 45 8.09 0.16 -4.56
N GLN A 46 8.44 0.82 -3.44
CA GLN A 46 8.74 0.10 -2.21
C GLN A 46 7.52 -0.69 -1.72
N HIS A 47 6.32 -0.11 -1.73
CA HIS A 47 5.12 -0.82 -1.29
C HIS A 47 4.75 -1.98 -2.20
N ILE A 48 5.01 -1.88 -3.51
CA ILE A 48 4.82 -2.99 -4.46
C ILE A 48 5.79 -4.13 -4.15
N SER A 49 7.06 -3.84 -3.83
CA SER A 49 7.99 -4.89 -3.40
C SER A 49 7.51 -5.66 -2.15
N LEU A 50 6.80 -4.99 -1.23
CA LEU A 50 6.20 -5.63 -0.05
C LEU A 50 5.00 -6.54 -0.40
N CYS A 51 4.39 -6.37 -1.57
CA CYS A 51 3.37 -7.29 -2.08
C CYS A 51 3.98 -8.57 -2.69
N GLU A 52 5.31 -8.70 -2.70
CA GLU A 52 6.05 -9.87 -3.17
C GLU A 52 6.93 -10.49 -2.07
N ASP A 53 6.74 -10.06 -0.81
CA ASP A 53 7.49 -10.54 0.35
C ASP A 53 7.22 -12.04 0.64
N GLU A 54 8.20 -12.76 1.18
CA GLU A 54 8.05 -14.19 1.53
C GLU A 54 7.22 -14.39 2.80
N GLU A 55 7.15 -13.38 3.68
CA GLU A 55 6.37 -13.44 4.90
C GLU A 55 4.89 -13.12 4.63
N LEU A 56 4.01 -14.12 4.77
CA LEU A 56 2.56 -13.96 4.58
C LEU A 56 1.95 -12.78 5.36
N GLY A 57 2.48 -12.50 6.57
CA GLY A 57 2.07 -11.36 7.38
C GLY A 57 2.33 -10.01 6.69
N VAL A 58 3.46 -9.88 5.98
CA VAL A 58 3.82 -8.69 5.21
C VAL A 58 2.92 -8.57 3.98
N LEU A 59 2.80 -9.65 3.19
CA LEU A 59 1.95 -9.70 1.99
C LEU A 59 0.52 -9.22 2.29
N VAL A 60 -0.11 -9.82 3.30
CA VAL A 60 -1.50 -9.50 3.66
C VAL A 60 -1.64 -8.04 4.09
N GLN A 61 -0.66 -7.46 4.79
CA GLN A 61 -0.70 -6.06 5.19
C GLN A 61 -0.45 -5.13 4.01
N ALA A 62 0.48 -5.47 3.12
CA ALA A 62 0.77 -4.70 1.92
C ALA A 62 -0.47 -4.63 1.01
N ILE A 63 -1.11 -5.77 0.74
CA ILE A 63 -2.35 -5.88 -0.05
C ILE A 63 -3.46 -5.04 0.55
N ARG A 64 -3.70 -5.15 1.87
CA ARG A 64 -4.74 -4.36 2.56
C ARG A 64 -4.44 -2.87 2.57
N GLY A 65 -3.17 -2.48 2.44
CA GLY A 65 -2.72 -1.10 2.34
C GLY A 65 -2.97 -0.46 0.98
N LEU A 66 -3.02 -1.24 -0.10
CA LEU A 66 -3.14 -0.72 -1.48
C LEU A 66 -4.30 0.27 -1.69
N PRO A 67 -5.53 0.05 -1.17
CA PRO A 67 -6.63 1.01 -1.33
C PRO A 67 -6.38 2.39 -0.71
N LEU A 68 -5.46 2.51 0.24
CA LEU A 68 -5.17 3.81 0.88
C LEU A 68 -4.42 4.76 -0.06
N PHE A 69 -3.67 4.23 -1.04
CA PHE A 69 -3.02 5.02 -2.08
C PHE A 69 -4.02 5.67 -3.05
N CYS A 70 -5.30 5.30 -3.02
CA CYS A 70 -6.31 5.88 -3.90
C CYS A 70 -7.22 6.87 -3.18
N LYS A 71 -7.14 6.97 -1.85
CA LYS A 71 -8.10 7.74 -1.05
C LYS A 71 -8.03 9.24 -1.34
N ASP A 72 -6.83 9.79 -1.41
CA ASP A 72 -6.57 11.22 -1.63
C ASP A 72 -5.72 11.45 -2.90
N THR A 73 -5.40 10.39 -3.64
CA THR A 73 -4.54 10.37 -4.84
C THR A 73 -5.14 9.42 -5.90
N PRO A 74 -6.28 9.80 -6.51
CA PRO A 74 -7.05 8.96 -7.44
C PRO A 74 -6.30 8.62 -8.73
N GLU A 75 -5.26 9.37 -9.09
CA GLU A 75 -4.37 9.10 -10.22
C GLU A 75 -3.71 7.71 -10.17
N HIS A 76 -3.56 7.13 -8.99
CA HIS A 76 -2.98 5.79 -8.82
C HIS A 76 -4.00 4.65 -8.99
N LEU A 77 -5.30 4.96 -9.10
CA LEU A 77 -6.37 3.96 -9.09
C LEU A 77 -6.17 2.85 -10.12
N VAL A 78 -5.87 3.21 -11.37
CA VAL A 78 -5.71 2.23 -12.46
C VAL A 78 -4.55 1.28 -12.17
N LYS A 79 -3.38 1.81 -11.76
CA LYS A 79 -2.19 1.00 -11.41
C LYS A 79 -2.49 0.08 -10.23
N ILE A 80 -3.14 0.57 -9.19
CA ILE A 80 -3.46 -0.21 -7.99
C ILE A 80 -4.47 -1.34 -8.31
N VAL A 81 -5.48 -1.08 -9.13
CA VAL A 81 -6.45 -2.10 -9.56
C VAL A 81 -5.79 -3.18 -10.40
N ASP A 82 -4.86 -2.80 -11.29
CA ASP A 82 -4.09 -3.76 -12.10
C ASP A 82 -3.27 -4.71 -11.21
N ILE A 83 -2.52 -4.17 -10.24
CA ILE A 83 -1.75 -4.95 -9.26
C ILE A 83 -2.65 -5.91 -8.48
N LEU A 84 -3.79 -5.43 -7.96
CA LEU A 84 -4.76 -6.29 -7.25
C LEU A 84 -5.32 -7.39 -8.17
N GLY A 85 -5.53 -7.10 -9.45
CA GLY A 85 -5.95 -8.09 -10.45
C GLY A 85 -4.92 -9.20 -10.66
N GLN A 86 -3.64 -8.84 -10.73
CA GLN A 86 -2.54 -9.80 -10.83
C GLN A 86 -2.46 -10.69 -9.58
N LEU A 87 -2.53 -10.09 -8.39
CA LEU A 87 -2.48 -10.80 -7.10
C LEU A 87 -3.69 -11.73 -6.90
N LEU A 88 -4.87 -11.38 -7.44
CA LEU A 88 -6.04 -12.25 -7.39
C LEU A 88 -5.80 -13.59 -8.09
N ILE A 89 -5.06 -13.58 -9.20
CA ILE A 89 -4.76 -14.76 -10.01
C ILE A 89 -3.69 -15.61 -9.31
N ALA A 90 -2.61 -14.97 -8.85
CA ALA A 90 -1.43 -15.64 -8.34
C ALA A 90 -1.51 -16.08 -6.86
N GLY A 91 -2.29 -15.37 -6.03
CA GLY A 91 -2.25 -15.52 -4.57
C GLY A 91 -2.92 -16.78 -4.01
N ASP A 92 -2.53 -17.15 -2.79
CA ASP A 92 -3.17 -18.22 -2.04
C ASP A 92 -4.57 -17.82 -1.49
N ILE A 93 -5.24 -18.71 -0.73
CA ILE A 93 -6.59 -18.43 -0.21
C ILE A 93 -6.60 -17.18 0.71
N VAL A 94 -5.57 -17.00 1.53
CA VAL A 94 -5.51 -15.92 2.52
C VAL A 94 -5.21 -14.59 1.84
N GLU A 95 -4.27 -14.58 0.89
CA GLU A 95 -3.96 -13.44 0.05
C GLU A 95 -5.16 -13.02 -0.79
N ARG A 96 -5.85 -13.98 -1.42
CA ARG A 96 -7.06 -13.70 -2.23
C ARG A 96 -8.16 -13.06 -1.39
N ASP A 97 -8.39 -13.51 -0.15
CA ASP A 97 -9.34 -12.84 0.76
C ASP A 97 -8.92 -11.38 1.03
N ALA A 98 -7.62 -11.11 1.22
CA ALA A 98 -7.12 -9.75 1.36
C ALA A 98 -7.34 -8.91 0.09
N VAL A 99 -7.08 -9.48 -1.10
CA VAL A 99 -7.31 -8.83 -2.40
C VAL A 99 -8.79 -8.51 -2.60
N HIS A 100 -9.69 -9.46 -2.32
CA HIS A 100 -11.14 -9.22 -2.42
C HIS A 100 -11.61 -8.08 -1.51
N LYS A 101 -11.10 -8.02 -0.28
CA LYS A 101 -11.39 -6.92 0.67
C LYS A 101 -10.83 -5.59 0.19
N ALA A 102 -9.64 -5.58 -0.40
CA ALA A 102 -9.02 -4.40 -0.98
C ALA A 102 -9.82 -3.86 -2.18
N LEU A 103 -10.18 -4.72 -3.13
CA LEU A 103 -11.03 -4.37 -4.28
C LEU A 103 -12.40 -3.85 -3.84
N THR A 104 -13.03 -4.51 -2.87
CA THR A 104 -14.31 -4.05 -2.29
C THR A 104 -14.18 -2.65 -1.68
N THR A 105 -13.06 -2.34 -1.04
CA THR A 105 -12.78 -1.02 -0.47
C THR A 105 -12.64 0.03 -1.58
N LEU A 106 -11.89 -0.26 -2.63
CA LEU A 106 -11.74 0.64 -3.79
C LEU A 106 -13.08 0.91 -4.48
N LEU A 107 -13.88 -0.12 -4.73
CA LEU A 107 -15.22 0.02 -5.32
C LEU A 107 -16.10 0.96 -4.49
N ARG A 108 -16.07 0.82 -3.16
CA ARG A 108 -16.82 1.71 -2.25
C ARG A 108 -16.28 3.13 -2.21
N GLN A 109 -14.98 3.33 -2.43
CA GLN A 109 -14.38 4.67 -2.49
C GLN A 109 -14.74 5.37 -3.81
N ASP A 110 -14.64 4.68 -4.95
CA ASP A 110 -14.94 5.26 -6.27
C ASP A 110 -16.43 5.64 -6.39
N VAL A 111 -17.34 4.78 -5.92
CA VAL A 111 -18.77 5.09 -5.88
C VAL A 111 -19.07 6.35 -5.05
N LYS A 112 -18.30 6.62 -3.99
CA LYS A 112 -18.48 7.83 -3.17
C LYS A 112 -17.84 9.08 -3.76
N SER A 113 -16.85 8.93 -4.65
CA SER A 113 -16.15 10.06 -5.25
C SER A 113 -16.93 10.68 -6.42
N LYS A 114 -17.94 10.00 -6.95
CA LYS A 114 -18.69 10.43 -8.15
C LYS A 114 -20.09 11.00 -7.87
N PHE A 115 -20.46 11.21 -6.61
CA PHE A 115 -21.73 11.84 -6.18
C PHE A 115 -21.47 12.86 -5.08
#